data_AF-A0A1L5KII2-F1
#
_entry.id   AF-A0A1L5KII2-F1
#
_cell.length_a   1.000
_cell.length_b   1.000
_cell.length_c   1.000
_cell.angle_alpha   90.00
_cell.angle_beta   90.00
_cell.angle_gamma   90.00
#
_symmetry.space_group_name_H-M   'P 1'
#
loop_
_entity.id
_entity.type
_entity.pdbx_description
1 polymer ?
#
loop_
_entity_poly.entity_id
_entity_poly.type
_entity_poly.pdbx_seq_one_letter_code
_entity_poly.pdbx_strand_id
1 'polypeptide(L)'
;MEQLDERLKAQYASLSPQEQRVADFIVDHFDDLISYNSAELAQLSGVSKATVSRLFKRLGYEKYRDMRDELRTLRQSGMPLTDHREAVQGNTLLARHYKQEMANLTQWVNALDAR
;
A
#
# COMPACT_ATOMS: atom_id res chain seq x y z
N MET A 1 7.15 2.77 11.77
CA MET A 1 7.01 1.55 10.97
C MET A 1 7.47 1.92 9.58
N GLU A 2 8.51 1.26 9.06
CA GLU A 2 9.02 1.54 7.71
C GLU A 2 7.96 1.19 6.68
N GLN A 3 7.76 2.07 5.70
CA GLN A 3 6.75 1.87 4.66
C GLN A 3 7.18 0.73 3.72
N LEU A 4 6.20 0.02 3.14
CA LEU A 4 6.44 -1.12 2.25
C LEU A 4 7.41 -0.76 1.10
N ASP A 5 7.32 0.47 0.58
CA ASP A 5 8.19 0.96 -0.49
C ASP A 5 9.65 1.15 -0.02
N GLU A 6 9.88 1.61 1.20
CA GLU A 6 11.24 1.75 1.77
C GLU A 6 11.89 0.37 1.92
N ARG A 7 11.15 -0.61 2.45
CA ARG A 7 11.63 -1.99 2.60
C ARG A 7 11.92 -2.62 1.24
N LEU A 8 11.09 -2.34 0.25
CA LEU A 8 11.26 -2.83 -1.11
C LEU A 8 12.50 -2.22 -1.76
N LYS A 9 12.70 -0.90 -1.66
CA LYS A 9 13.90 -0.19 -2.16
C LYS A 9 15.18 -0.69 -1.50
N ALA A 10 15.18 -0.85 -0.18
CA ALA A 10 16.35 -1.31 0.58
C ALA A 10 16.79 -2.71 0.16
N GLN A 11 15.85 -3.60 -0.17
CA GLN A 11 16.15 -4.97 -0.56
C GLN A 11 16.27 -5.18 -2.07
N TYR A 12 15.89 -4.19 -2.90
CA TYR A 12 15.77 -4.30 -4.36
C TYR A 12 17.05 -4.82 -5.04
N ALA A 13 18.21 -4.32 -4.63
CA ALA A 13 19.51 -4.73 -5.17
C ALA A 13 19.86 -6.21 -4.91
N SER A 14 19.19 -6.83 -3.94
CA SER A 14 19.41 -8.23 -3.54
C SER A 14 18.36 -9.19 -4.10
N LEU A 15 17.38 -8.68 -4.86
CA LEU A 15 16.32 -9.47 -5.48
C LEU A 15 16.81 -10.15 -6.76
N SER A 16 16.29 -11.35 -7.04
CA SER A 16 16.49 -12.00 -8.33
C SER A 16 15.77 -11.23 -9.45
N PRO A 17 16.12 -11.42 -10.73
CA PRO A 17 15.47 -10.72 -11.85
C PRO A 17 13.94 -10.93 -11.92
N GLN A 18 13.45 -12.09 -11.46
CA GLN A 18 12.01 -12.33 -11.40
C GLN A 18 11.35 -11.62 -10.21
N GLU A 19 12.04 -11.53 -9.07
CA GLU A 19 11.54 -10.78 -7.92
C GLU A 19 11.56 -9.27 -8.19
N GLN A 20 12.57 -8.78 -8.93
CA GLN A 20 12.63 -7.40 -9.39
C GLN A 20 11.44 -7.04 -10.26
N ARG A 21 11.04 -7.90 -11.22
CA ARG A 21 9.80 -7.65 -12.02
C ARG A 21 8.56 -7.46 -11.15
N VAL A 22 8.41 -8.29 -10.11
CA VAL A 22 7.28 -8.15 -9.18
C VAL A 22 7.40 -6.85 -8.40
N ALA A 23 8.60 -6.52 -7.92
CA ALA A 23 8.85 -5.28 -7.20
C ALA A 23 8.56 -4.05 -8.07
N ASP A 24 9.01 -4.03 -9.32
CA ASP A 24 8.73 -2.96 -10.29
C ASP A 24 7.23 -2.80 -10.52
N PHE A 25 6.52 -3.91 -10.72
CA PHE A 25 5.07 -3.90 -10.85
C PHE A 25 4.37 -3.34 -9.60
N ILE A 26 4.83 -3.73 -8.41
CA ILE A 26 4.29 -3.21 -7.13
C ILE A 26 4.52 -1.71 -7.01
N VAL A 27 5.68 -1.20 -7.44
CA VAL A 27 6.00 0.23 -7.39
C VAL A 27 5.14 1.02 -8.39
N ASP A 28 4.92 0.48 -9.58
CA ASP A 28 4.10 1.11 -10.62
C ASP A 28 2.60 1.13 -10.28
N HIS A 29 2.11 0.05 -9.65
CA HIS A 29 0.69 -0.17 -9.33
C HIS A 29 0.42 -0.21 -7.82
N PHE A 30 1.13 0.59 -7.03
CA PHE A 30 1.07 0.53 -5.57
C PHE A 30 -0.33 0.81 -5.02
N ASP A 31 -1.06 1.75 -5.62
CA ASP A 31 -2.41 2.11 -5.20
C ASP A 31 -3.45 1.01 -5.45
N ASP A 32 -3.23 0.22 -6.50
CA ASP A 32 -4.09 -0.90 -6.89
C ASP A 32 -3.69 -2.20 -6.19
N LEU A 33 -2.57 -2.21 -5.47
CA LEU A 33 -2.03 -3.42 -4.84
C LEU A 33 -3.02 -4.08 -3.87
N ILE A 34 -3.88 -3.29 -3.21
CA ILE A 34 -4.91 -3.81 -2.30
C ILE A 34 -6.02 -4.57 -3.06
N SER A 35 -6.24 -4.23 -4.33
CA SER A 35 -7.26 -4.83 -5.19
C SER A 35 -6.85 -6.21 -5.70
N TYR A 36 -5.55 -6.52 -5.73
CA TYR A 36 -5.05 -7.79 -6.25
C TYR A 36 -4.89 -8.85 -5.15
N ASN A 37 -4.93 -10.11 -5.58
CA ASN A 37 -4.47 -11.25 -4.80
C ASN A 37 -3.12 -11.78 -5.33
N SER A 38 -2.48 -12.68 -4.60
CA SER A 38 -1.13 -13.17 -4.94
C SER A 38 -1.06 -13.90 -6.29
N ALA A 39 -2.15 -14.52 -6.75
CA ALA A 39 -2.22 -15.19 -8.05
C ALA A 39 -2.41 -14.17 -9.18
N GLU A 40 -3.26 -13.17 -8.99
CA GLU A 40 -3.43 -12.05 -9.94
C GLU A 40 -2.13 -11.27 -10.07
N LEU A 41 -1.46 -10.96 -8.96
CA LEU A 41 -0.17 -10.28 -8.97
C LEU A 41 0.88 -11.07 -9.75
N ALA A 42 0.92 -12.39 -9.58
CA ALA A 42 1.82 -13.27 -10.33
C ALA A 42 1.51 -13.23 -11.84
N GLN A 43 0.23 -13.26 -12.21
CA GLN A 43 -0.20 -13.20 -13.60
C GLN A 43 0.12 -11.85 -14.25
N LEU A 44 -0.17 -10.74 -13.56
CA LEU A 44 0.03 -9.38 -14.07
C LEU A 44 1.52 -9.04 -14.19
N SER A 45 2.36 -9.50 -13.25
CA SER A 45 3.82 -9.30 -13.31
C SER A 45 4.55 -10.34 -14.18
N GLY A 46 3.84 -11.33 -14.74
CA GLY A 46 4.42 -12.35 -15.61
C GLY A 46 5.37 -13.32 -14.90
N VAL A 47 5.17 -13.57 -13.61
CA VAL A 47 6.00 -14.50 -12.82
C VAL A 47 5.18 -15.62 -12.18
N SER A 48 5.89 -16.58 -11.57
CA SER A 48 5.23 -17.63 -10.80
C SER A 48 4.70 -17.13 -9.44
N LYS A 49 3.60 -17.71 -8.96
CA LYS A 49 3.07 -17.48 -7.60
C LYS A 49 4.10 -17.77 -6.51
N ALA A 50 5.01 -18.72 -6.76
CA ALA A 50 6.11 -19.02 -5.84
C ALA A 50 7.12 -17.88 -5.76
N THR A 51 7.40 -17.19 -6.87
CA THR A 51 8.27 -16.00 -6.90
C THR A 51 7.67 -14.87 -6.07
N VAL A 52 6.37 -14.59 -6.25
CA VAL A 52 5.63 -13.61 -5.44
C VAL A 52 5.73 -13.97 -3.96
N SER A 53 5.47 -15.24 -3.60
CA SER A 53 5.54 -15.68 -2.20
C SER A 53 6.93 -15.51 -1.59
N ARG A 54 8.01 -15.80 -2.34
CA ARG A 54 9.39 -15.62 -1.88
C ARG A 54 9.72 -14.15 -1.63
N LEU A 55 9.32 -13.26 -2.54
CA LEU A 55 9.51 -11.81 -2.39
C LEU A 55 8.89 -11.32 -1.07
N PHE A 56 7.61 -11.64 -0.83
CA PHE A 56 6.92 -11.17 0.38
C PHE A 56 7.52 -11.75 1.67
N LYS A 57 7.96 -13.02 1.66
CA LYS A 57 8.71 -13.60 2.80
C LYS A 57 10.00 -12.84 3.09
N ARG A 58 10.72 -12.46 2.04
CA ARG A 58 11.97 -11.68 2.16
C ARG A 58 11.71 -10.26 2.67
N LEU A 59 10.58 -9.68 2.26
CA LEU A 59 10.05 -8.43 2.81
C LEU A 59 9.46 -8.58 4.22
N GLY A 60 9.62 -9.73 4.88
CA GLY A 60 9.19 -9.94 6.27
C GLY A 60 7.71 -10.27 6.47
N TYR A 61 7.01 -10.66 5.40
CA TYR A 61 5.62 -11.12 5.46
C TYR A 61 5.53 -12.63 5.31
N GLU A 62 4.89 -13.31 6.25
CA GLU A 62 4.59 -14.75 6.15
C GLU A 62 3.75 -15.04 4.89
N LYS A 63 2.74 -14.21 4.64
CA LYS A 63 1.83 -14.32 3.50
C LYS A 63 1.53 -12.93 2.92
N TYR A 64 1.22 -12.90 1.63
CA TYR A 64 0.75 -11.70 0.94
C TYR A 64 -0.44 -11.02 1.63
N ARG A 65 -1.35 -11.82 2.23
CA ARG A 65 -2.51 -11.28 2.93
C ARG A 65 -2.11 -10.40 4.12
N ASP A 66 -1.02 -10.74 4.80
CA ASP A 66 -0.54 -9.98 5.97
C ASP A 66 -0.09 -8.58 5.55
N MET A 67 0.62 -8.47 4.41
CA MET A 67 0.95 -7.18 3.79
C MET A 67 -0.31 -6.39 3.43
N ARG A 68 -1.32 -7.04 2.85
CA ARG A 68 -2.56 -6.36 2.45
C ARG A 68 -3.35 -5.85 3.66
N ASP A 69 -3.39 -6.61 4.75
CA ASP A 69 -4.02 -6.16 6.01
C ASP A 69 -3.25 -4.99 6.64
N GLU A 70 -1.92 -4.97 6.58
CA GLU A 70 -1.10 -3.82 7.00
C GLU A 70 -1.41 -2.57 6.15
N LEU A 71 -1.40 -2.69 4.82
CA LEU A 71 -1.73 -1.57 3.91
C LEU A 71 -3.15 -1.05 4.13
N ARG A 72 -4.11 -1.94 4.37
CA ARG A 72 -5.50 -1.56 4.66
C ARG A 72 -5.60 -0.81 6.00
N THR A 73 -4.87 -1.27 7.01
CA THR A 73 -4.84 -0.64 8.33
C THR A 73 -4.22 0.76 8.25
N LEU A 74 -3.14 0.93 7.49
CA LEU A 74 -2.50 2.22 7.25
C LEU A 74 -3.44 3.20 6.51
N ARG A 75 -4.16 2.74 5.49
CA ARG A 75 -5.20 3.56 4.83
C ARG A 75 -6.34 3.95 5.78
N GLN A 76 -6.73 3.05 6.68
CA GLN A 76 -7.83 3.29 7.63
C GLN A 76 -7.42 4.16 8.82
N SER A 77 -6.14 4.18 9.21
CA SER A 77 -5.62 4.97 10.33
C SER A 77 -5.39 6.46 10.01
N GLY A 78 -5.85 6.93 8.83
CA GLY A 78 -5.80 8.33 8.45
C GLY A 78 -4.45 8.79 7.89
N MET A 79 -3.53 7.87 7.59
CA MET A 79 -2.28 8.18 6.89
C MET A 79 -2.42 7.78 5.42
N PRO A 80 -2.87 8.68 4.53
CA PRO A 80 -2.91 8.37 3.11
C PRO A 80 -1.47 8.09 2.62
N LEU A 81 -1.22 6.86 2.18
CA LEU A 81 -0.04 6.48 1.39
C LEU A 81 -0.13 7.11 -0.01
N THR A 82 -0.33 8.42 -0.10
CA THR A 82 -0.22 9.17 -1.33
C THR A 82 1.17 9.78 -1.37
N ASP A 83 2.17 9.01 -1.78
CA ASP A 83 3.27 9.64 -2.50
C ASP A 83 2.72 9.97 -3.88
N HIS A 84 2.34 11.23 -4.00
CA HIS A 84 1.71 11.82 -5.14
C HIS A 84 2.71 11.86 -6.30
N ARG A 85 2.75 10.80 -7.13
CA ARG A 85 3.08 10.98 -8.56
C ARG A 85 1.93 11.65 -9.35
N GLU A 86 0.92 12.13 -8.64
CA GLU A 86 -0.05 13.12 -9.12
C GLU A 86 0.15 14.47 -8.41
N ALA A 87 1.36 15.02 -8.40
CA ALA A 87 1.55 16.47 -8.20
C ALA A 87 0.96 17.31 -9.37
N VAL A 88 -0.20 16.90 -9.89
CA VAL A 88 -1.00 17.63 -10.86
C VAL A 88 -2.26 18.09 -10.12
N GLN A 89 -2.22 19.35 -9.66
CA GLN A 89 -3.26 20.14 -8.97
C GLN A 89 -3.25 20.08 -7.43
N GLY A 90 -2.31 20.84 -6.85
CA GLY A 90 -2.14 21.07 -5.41
C GLY A 90 -3.30 21.73 -4.64
N ASN A 91 -4.48 21.91 -5.23
CA ASN A 91 -5.67 22.42 -4.52
C ASN A 91 -6.67 21.31 -4.12
N THR A 92 -6.73 20.21 -4.88
CA THR A 92 -7.80 19.21 -4.72
C THR A 92 -7.48 18.18 -3.64
N LEU A 93 -6.18 17.93 -3.40
CA LEU A 93 -5.72 17.03 -2.34
C LEU A 93 -5.96 17.63 -0.95
N LEU A 94 -5.58 18.89 -0.73
CA LEU A 94 -5.82 19.59 0.53
C LEU A 94 -7.31 19.73 0.82
N ALA A 95 -8.12 20.03 -0.21
CA ALA A 95 -9.57 20.11 -0.07
C ALA A 95 -10.20 18.75 0.32
N ARG A 96 -9.72 17.64 -0.25
CA ARG A 96 -10.15 16.29 0.15
C ARG A 96 -9.71 15.96 1.58
N HIS A 97 -8.47 16.29 1.94
CA HIS A 97 -7.92 16.09 3.28
C HIS A 97 -8.75 16.81 4.35
N TYR A 98 -8.99 18.11 4.15
CA TYR A 98 -9.80 18.93 5.05
C TYR A 98 -11.21 18.36 5.25
N LYS A 99 -11.86 17.92 4.16
CA LYS A 99 -13.19 17.32 4.22
C LYS A 99 -13.20 16.01 5.02
N GLN A 100 -12.16 15.19 4.87
CA GLN A 100 -12.05 13.93 5.60
C GLN A 100 -11.79 14.16 7.10
N GLU A 101 -10.91 15.09 7.46
CA GLU A 101 -10.66 15.43 8.86
C GLU A 101 -11.90 16.01 9.54
N MET A 102 -12.65 16.86 8.85
CA MET A 102 -13.93 17.37 9.37
C MET A 102 -14.96 16.25 9.58
N ALA A 103 -15.05 15.29 8.66
CA ALA A 103 -15.96 14.15 8.81
C ALA A 103 -15.54 13.27 9.99
N ASN A 104 -14.24 12.98 10.13
CA ASN A 104 -13.70 12.21 11.23
C ASN A 104 -13.98 12.92 12.57
N LEU A 105 -13.62 14.19 12.72
CA LEU A 105 -13.85 14.95 13.95
C LEU A 105 -15.34 15.02 14.32
N THR A 106 -16.21 15.22 13.34
CA THR A 106 -17.67 15.20 13.54
C THR A 106 -18.15 13.85 14.08
N GLN A 107 -17.64 12.76 13.54
CA GLN A 107 -17.98 11.41 13.99
C GLN A 107 -17.53 11.17 15.44
N TRP A 108 -16.34 11.63 15.80
CA TRP A 108 -15.81 11.51 17.16
C TRP A 108 -16.59 12.35 18.17
N VAL A 109 -16.93 13.60 17.83
CA VAL A 109 -17.77 14.46 18.69
C VAL A 109 -19.12 13.81 18.95
N ASN A 110 -19.79 13.32 17.90
CA ASN A 110 -21.08 12.65 18.06
C ASN A 110 -21.00 11.37 18.91
N ALA A 111 -19.89 10.63 18.82
CA ALA A 111 -19.66 9.45 19.64
C ALA A 111 -19.41 9.77 21.12
N LEU A 112 -18.86 10.96 21.42
CA LEU A 112 -18.64 11.45 22.78
C LEU A 112 -19.89 12.07 23.40
N ASP A 113 -20.76 12.70 22.59
CA ASP A 113 -22.04 13.29 23.02
C ASP A 113 -23.12 12.22 23.31
N ALA A 114 -22.99 11.03 22.71
CA ALA A 114 -23.92 9.92 22.90
C ALA A 114 -23.70 9.11 24.20
N ARG A 115 -22.99 9.66 25.20
CA ARG A 115 -22.64 9.00 26.46
C ARG A 115 -22.97 9.87 27.67
#